data_AF-A0AAW7AXV5-F1
#
_entry.id   AF-A0AAW7AXV5-F1
#
_cell.length_a   1.000
_cell.length_b   1.000
_cell.length_c   1.000
_cell.angle_alpha   90.00
_cell.angle_beta   90.00
_cell.angle_gamma   90.00
#
_symmetry.space_group_name_H-M   'P 1'
#
loop_
_entity.id
_entity.type
_entity.pdbx_description
1 polymer ?
#
loop_
_entity_poly.entity_id
_entity_poly.type
_entity_poly.pdbx_seq_one_letter_code
_entity_poly.pdbx_strand_id
1 'polypeptide(L)'
;MDEKKKKSRVVFIAGGIALVVVLLAVTTYGLKATSTVGFCTSCHEMKAHAEELQYSTHAKDKDGNETRCSDCHIPSGYGPRYLSVKIYSGVKDLYVHFREAPESINRAGEQLVARRFLDDANCLRCHEDLYKDAKGEADVSREGRLAHDAYLGKNGQARSNCAGCHINIAHLPDFDRRLDVNTEFAERIQKQEEYR
;
A
#
# COMPACT_ATOMS: atom_id res chain seq x y z
N MET A 1 -58.49 9.48 -1.51
CA MET A 1 -57.67 8.29 -1.16
C MET A 1 -56.32 8.28 -1.89
N ASP A 2 -56.22 8.85 -3.08
CA ASP A 2 -55.02 8.83 -3.93
C ASP A 2 -53.86 9.71 -3.42
N GLU A 3 -54.19 10.89 -2.87
CA GLU A 3 -53.17 11.85 -2.39
C GLU A 3 -52.40 11.35 -1.15
N LYS A 4 -53.08 10.65 -0.22
CA LYS A 4 -52.46 10.04 0.96
C LYS A 4 -51.51 8.89 0.57
N LYS A 5 -51.92 8.05 -0.40
CA LYS A 5 -51.04 7.00 -0.96
C LYS A 5 -49.83 7.61 -1.71
N LYS A 6 -50.02 8.71 -2.43
CA LYS A 6 -48.93 9.45 -3.11
C LYS A 6 -47.93 10.05 -2.11
N LYS A 7 -48.41 10.73 -1.05
CA LYS A 7 -47.55 11.29 0.02
C LYS A 7 -46.79 10.19 0.78
N SER A 8 -47.46 9.07 1.10
CA SER A 8 -46.81 7.90 1.74
C SER A 8 -45.72 7.28 0.87
N ARG A 9 -45.94 7.15 -0.45
CA ARG A 9 -44.90 6.67 -1.39
C ARG A 9 -43.71 7.61 -1.47
N VAL A 10 -43.94 8.94 -1.52
CA VAL A 10 -42.86 9.93 -1.55
C VAL A 10 -42.03 9.87 -0.27
N VAL A 11 -42.65 9.75 0.90
CA VAL A 11 -41.94 9.59 2.18
C VAL A 11 -41.11 8.30 2.19
N PHE A 12 -41.65 7.19 1.70
CA PHE A 12 -40.93 5.92 1.65
C PHE A 12 -39.72 5.96 0.71
N ILE A 13 -39.87 6.57 -0.47
CA ILE A 13 -38.78 6.77 -1.42
C ILE A 13 -37.71 7.71 -0.84
N ALA A 14 -38.12 8.83 -0.26
CA ALA A 14 -37.20 9.77 0.37
C ALA A 14 -36.43 9.12 1.55
N GLY A 15 -37.12 8.33 2.36
CA GLY A 15 -36.50 7.55 3.44
C GLY A 15 -35.51 6.51 2.91
N GLY A 16 -35.85 5.80 1.83
CA GLY A 16 -34.95 4.85 1.18
C GLY A 16 -33.69 5.51 0.60
N ILE A 17 -33.84 6.66 -0.06
CA ILE A 17 -32.70 7.43 -0.58
C ILE A 17 -31.82 7.91 0.58
N ALA A 18 -32.41 8.46 1.64
CA ALA A 18 -31.67 8.91 2.81
C ALA A 18 -30.87 7.76 3.44
N LEU A 19 -31.47 6.57 3.56
CA LEU A 19 -30.78 5.38 4.07
C LEU A 19 -29.59 5.00 3.18
N VAL A 20 -29.76 4.96 1.86
CA VAL A 20 -28.66 4.65 0.93
C VAL A 20 -27.53 5.66 1.04
N VAL A 21 -27.84 6.96 1.12
CA VAL A 21 -26.83 8.02 1.29
C VAL A 21 -26.06 7.84 2.60
N VAL A 22 -26.77 7.56 3.70
CA VAL A 22 -26.14 7.30 5.01
C VAL A 22 -25.24 6.08 4.95
N LEU A 23 -25.70 4.97 4.37
CA LEU A 23 -24.90 3.75 4.23
C LEU A 23 -23.64 4.01 3.39
N LEU A 24 -23.77 4.69 2.25
CA LEU A 24 -22.62 5.06 1.42
C LEU A 24 -21.64 5.96 2.17
N ALA A 25 -22.12 6.96 2.92
CA ALA A 25 -21.27 7.83 3.73
C ALA A 25 -20.51 7.06 4.82
N VAL A 26 -21.21 6.19 5.56
CA VAL A 26 -20.60 5.36 6.61
C VAL A 26 -19.58 4.38 6.02
N THR A 27 -19.93 3.69 4.94
CA THR A 27 -19.00 2.75 4.28
C THR A 27 -17.78 3.46 3.73
N THR A 28 -17.95 4.57 3.01
CA THR A 28 -16.80 5.32 2.45
C THR A 28 -15.90 5.89 3.54
N TYR A 29 -16.48 6.40 4.63
CA TYR A 29 -15.71 6.83 5.80
C TYR A 29 -14.94 5.66 6.42
N GLY A 30 -15.60 4.53 6.67
CA GLY A 30 -14.96 3.33 7.23
C GLY A 30 -13.81 2.82 6.35
N LEU A 31 -13.99 2.81 5.03
CA LEU A 31 -12.94 2.44 4.08
C LEU A 31 -11.73 3.37 4.13
N LYS A 32 -11.93 4.68 4.32
CA LYS A 32 -10.83 5.64 4.47
C LYS A 32 -10.15 5.52 5.83
N ALA A 33 -10.92 5.43 6.91
CA ALA A 33 -10.40 5.31 8.27
C ALA A 33 -9.52 4.06 8.44
N THR A 34 -9.97 2.92 7.89
CA THR A 34 -9.24 1.64 7.90
C THR A 34 -8.09 1.58 6.90
N SER A 35 -7.73 2.69 6.24
CA SER A 35 -6.62 2.78 5.27
C SER A 35 -5.53 3.75 5.73
N THR A 36 -5.63 4.26 6.96
CA THR A 36 -4.63 5.13 7.60
C THR A 36 -3.50 4.31 8.21
N VAL A 37 -2.31 4.91 8.32
CA VAL A 37 -1.18 4.29 9.05
C VAL A 37 -1.57 3.98 10.49
N GLY A 38 -2.26 4.91 11.17
CA GLY A 38 -2.71 4.74 12.55
C GLY A 38 -3.62 3.53 12.77
N PHE A 39 -4.51 3.22 11.81
CA PHE A 39 -5.30 1.99 11.86
C PHE A 39 -4.43 0.74 11.67
N CYS A 40 -3.53 0.73 10.67
CA CYS A 40 -2.63 -0.40 10.46
C CYS A 40 -1.75 -0.67 11.69
N THR A 41 -1.26 0.38 12.36
CA THR A 41 -0.42 0.28 13.56
C THR A 41 -1.20 0.11 14.87
N SER A 42 -2.53 -0.07 14.82
CA SER A 42 -3.28 -0.41 16.03
C SER A 42 -2.93 -1.82 16.53
N CYS A 43 -2.45 -2.68 15.63
CA CYS A 43 -1.83 -3.96 15.93
C CYS A 43 -0.32 -3.78 16.13
N HIS A 44 0.27 -4.49 17.08
CA HIS A 44 1.66 -4.26 17.49
C HIS A 44 2.67 -4.82 16.49
N GLU A 45 2.28 -5.84 15.74
CA GLU A 45 3.05 -6.51 14.69
C GLU A 45 3.40 -5.55 13.54
N MET A 46 2.53 -4.56 13.29
CA MET A 46 2.69 -3.61 12.19
C MET A 46 3.62 -2.43 12.55
N LYS A 47 3.99 -2.26 13.83
CA LYS A 47 4.79 -1.11 14.28
C LYS A 47 6.18 -1.09 13.64
N ALA A 48 6.87 -2.23 13.61
CA ALA A 48 8.19 -2.32 12.97
C ALA A 48 8.13 -1.93 11.48
N HIS A 49 7.08 -2.36 10.76
CA HIS A 49 6.88 -2.01 9.36
C HIS A 49 6.62 -0.51 9.15
N ALA A 50 5.86 0.13 10.05
CA ALA A 50 5.64 1.56 10.00
C ALA A 50 6.92 2.36 10.30
N GLU A 51 7.72 1.93 11.27
CA GLU A 51 9.03 2.51 11.58
C GLU A 51 9.96 2.39 10.36
N GLU A 52 10.08 1.21 9.76
CA GLU A 52 10.89 1.01 8.55
C GLU A 52 10.44 1.92 7.39
N LEU A 53 9.14 2.05 7.16
CA LEU A 53 8.59 2.94 6.12
C LEU A 53 9.01 4.38 6.36
N GLN A 54 8.97 4.86 7.61
CA GLN A 54 9.35 6.23 7.96
C GLN A 54 10.83 6.54 7.68
N TYR A 55 11.70 5.54 7.71
CA TYR A 55 13.13 5.69 7.41
C TYR A 55 13.50 5.36 5.97
N SER A 56 12.53 4.90 5.19
CA SER A 56 12.72 4.57 3.79
C SER A 56 12.65 5.80 2.88
N THR A 57 13.01 5.62 1.61
CA THR A 57 12.82 6.64 0.58
C THR A 57 11.33 6.90 0.26
N HIS A 58 10.42 6.07 0.76
CA HIS A 58 8.98 6.15 0.53
C HIS A 58 8.21 6.70 1.73
N ALA A 59 8.89 7.26 2.74
CA ALA A 59 8.23 7.91 3.87
C ALA A 59 7.28 9.04 3.40
N LYS A 60 7.66 9.75 2.34
CA LYS A 60 6.87 10.83 1.73
C LYS A 60 6.85 10.71 0.21
N ASP A 61 5.77 11.16 -0.40
CA ASP A 61 5.69 11.32 -1.85
C ASP A 61 6.48 12.55 -2.33
N LYS A 62 6.55 12.72 -3.66
CA LYS A 62 7.24 13.85 -4.31
C LYS A 62 6.69 15.23 -3.89
N ASP A 63 5.43 15.28 -3.45
CA ASP A 63 4.75 16.50 -3.04
C ASP A 63 4.86 16.72 -1.51
N GLY A 64 5.55 15.82 -0.80
CA GLY A 64 5.81 15.89 0.63
C GLY A 64 4.72 15.32 1.53
N ASN A 65 3.68 14.68 0.96
CA ASN A 65 2.65 14.01 1.74
C ASN A 65 3.16 12.69 2.29
N GLU A 66 2.71 12.31 3.48
CA GLU A 66 3.04 11.01 4.06
C GLU A 66 2.44 9.87 3.24
N THR A 67 3.27 8.88 2.91
CA THR A 67 2.82 7.65 2.26
C THR A 67 2.15 6.75 3.28
N ARG A 68 0.97 6.22 2.96
CA ARG A 68 0.25 5.27 3.83
C ARG A 68 0.54 3.83 3.41
N CYS A 69 0.33 2.89 4.32
CA CYS A 69 0.37 1.45 4.03
C CYS A 69 -0.53 1.07 2.83
N SER A 70 -1.73 1.68 2.80
CA SER A 70 -2.73 1.43 1.76
C SER A 70 -2.35 1.94 0.38
N ASP A 71 -1.41 2.88 0.27
CA ASP A 71 -0.98 3.41 -1.01
C ASP A 71 -0.19 2.39 -1.84
N CYS A 72 0.44 1.41 -1.18
CA CYS A 72 1.17 0.32 -1.82
C CYS A 72 0.43 -1.02 -1.71
N HIS A 73 -0.14 -1.35 -0.54
CA HIS A 73 -0.67 -2.68 -0.26
C HIS A 73 -2.13 -2.91 -0.67
N ILE A 74 -2.89 -1.85 -0.93
CA ILE A 74 -4.29 -1.95 -1.34
C ILE A 74 -4.40 -1.40 -2.77
N PRO A 75 -5.06 -2.10 -3.72
CA PRO A 75 -5.24 -1.59 -5.07
C PRO A 75 -5.87 -0.19 -5.04
N SER A 76 -5.45 0.72 -5.90
CA SER A 76 -6.03 2.06 -5.95
C SER A 76 -7.48 2.07 -6.51
N GLY A 77 -8.18 3.19 -6.28
CA GLY A 77 -9.56 3.40 -6.73
C GLY A 77 -10.63 2.79 -5.81
N TYR A 78 -11.88 2.82 -6.26
CA TYR A 78 -13.01 2.19 -5.57
C TYR A 78 -13.67 1.20 -6.52
N GLY A 79 -13.79 -0.07 -6.10
CA GLY A 79 -14.39 -1.11 -6.90
C GLY A 79 -14.25 -2.51 -6.30
N PRO A 80 -14.70 -3.55 -7.04
CA PRO A 80 -14.69 -4.92 -6.54
C PRO A 80 -13.29 -5.42 -6.14
N ARG A 81 -12.26 -5.04 -6.91
CA ARG A 81 -10.86 -5.44 -6.63
C ARG A 81 -10.30 -4.77 -5.36
N TYR A 82 -10.54 -3.47 -5.20
CA TYR A 82 -10.18 -2.75 -3.97
C TYR A 82 -10.83 -3.42 -2.76
N LEU A 83 -12.13 -3.68 -2.84
CA LEU A 83 -12.90 -4.23 -1.73
C LEU A 83 -12.50 -5.68 -1.42
N SER A 84 -12.28 -6.51 -2.44
CA SER A 84 -11.90 -7.91 -2.26
C SER A 84 -10.54 -8.04 -1.60
N VAL A 85 -9.52 -7.30 -2.06
CA VAL A 85 -8.19 -7.32 -1.45
C VAL A 85 -8.25 -6.78 -0.02
N LYS A 86 -8.94 -5.65 0.20
CA LYS A 86 -9.03 -5.07 1.55
C LYS A 86 -9.71 -5.99 2.56
N ILE A 87 -10.81 -6.66 2.17
CA ILE A 87 -11.50 -7.62 3.01
C ILE A 87 -10.62 -8.85 3.24
N TYR A 88 -10.05 -9.43 2.18
CA TYR A 88 -9.24 -10.64 2.27
C TYR A 88 -8.02 -10.43 3.16
N SER A 89 -7.23 -9.38 2.91
CA SER A 89 -6.05 -9.06 3.71
C SER A 89 -6.42 -8.76 5.16
N GLY A 90 -7.46 -7.95 5.41
CA GLY A 90 -7.88 -7.65 6.78
C GLY A 90 -8.36 -8.89 7.56
N VAL A 91 -9.08 -9.81 6.91
CA VAL A 91 -9.50 -11.08 7.53
C VAL A 91 -8.30 -12.00 7.79
N LYS A 92 -7.36 -12.09 6.84
CA LYS A 92 -6.11 -12.85 7.02
C LYS A 92 -5.30 -12.30 8.19
N ASP A 93 -5.12 -11.00 8.27
CA ASP A 93 -4.34 -10.35 9.32
C ASP A 93 -4.96 -10.57 10.70
N LEU A 94 -6.30 -10.46 10.82
CA LEU A 94 -7.01 -10.81 12.06
C LEU A 94 -6.83 -12.28 12.43
N TYR A 95 -6.92 -13.19 11.45
CA TYR A 95 -6.71 -14.61 11.72
C TYR A 95 -5.31 -14.89 12.29
N VAL A 96 -4.27 -14.34 11.66
CA VAL A 96 -2.88 -14.49 12.12
C VAL A 96 -2.72 -13.86 13.51
N HIS A 97 -3.19 -12.62 13.71
CA HIS A 97 -3.12 -11.91 14.99
C HIS A 97 -3.70 -12.72 16.17
N PHE A 98 -4.82 -13.43 15.97
CA PHE A 98 -5.46 -14.19 17.04
C PHE A 98 -4.96 -15.63 17.18
N ARG A 99 -4.22 -16.16 16.21
CA ARG A 99 -3.83 -17.59 16.19
C ARG A 99 -2.34 -17.83 16.30
N GLU A 100 -1.53 -16.87 15.88
CA GLU A 100 -0.09 -17.00 15.78
C GLU A 100 0.59 -16.04 16.75
N ALA A 101 1.74 -16.46 17.27
CA ALA A 101 2.58 -15.59 18.06
C ALA A 101 3.35 -14.66 17.10
N PRO A 102 3.62 -13.40 17.45
CA PRO A 102 4.40 -12.49 16.60
C PRO A 102 5.75 -13.08 16.17
N GLU A 103 6.40 -13.86 17.04
CA GLU A 103 7.70 -14.49 16.81
C GLU A 103 7.63 -15.64 15.80
N SER A 104 6.44 -16.20 15.53
CA SER A 104 6.27 -17.25 14.51
C SER A 104 6.14 -16.69 13.09
N ILE A 105 6.02 -15.37 12.92
CA ILE A 105 5.89 -14.75 11.60
C ILE A 105 7.26 -14.75 10.90
N ASN A 106 7.40 -15.55 9.85
CA ASN A 106 8.61 -15.59 9.03
C ASN A 106 8.69 -14.38 8.07
N ARG A 107 9.03 -13.21 8.62
CA ARG A 107 9.19 -11.96 7.84
C ARG A 107 10.10 -12.13 6.63
N ALA A 108 11.19 -12.89 6.79
CA ALA A 108 12.16 -13.09 5.71
C ALA A 108 11.58 -13.89 4.54
N GLY A 109 10.82 -14.95 4.82
CA GLY A 109 10.11 -15.73 3.82
C GLY A 109 9.01 -14.93 3.12
N GLU A 110 8.22 -14.20 3.91
CA GLU A 110 7.13 -13.36 3.38
C GLU A 110 7.65 -12.23 2.49
N GLN A 111 8.83 -11.66 2.77
CA GLN A 111 9.41 -10.59 1.95
C GLN A 111 9.68 -11.03 0.49
N LEU A 112 10.13 -12.28 0.29
CA LEU A 112 10.38 -12.82 -1.05
C LEU A 112 9.09 -12.98 -1.85
N VAL A 113 8.00 -13.31 -1.16
CA VAL A 113 6.65 -13.41 -1.72
C VAL A 113 6.13 -12.00 -2.01
N ALA A 114 6.18 -11.10 -1.03
CA ALA A 114 5.68 -9.73 -1.12
C ALA A 114 6.25 -8.97 -2.32
N ARG A 115 7.56 -9.11 -2.59
CA ARG A 115 8.21 -8.49 -3.76
C ARG A 115 7.55 -8.86 -5.08
N ARG A 116 7.03 -10.08 -5.22
CA ARG A 116 6.46 -10.59 -6.49
C ARG A 116 4.98 -10.28 -6.68
N PHE A 117 4.25 -10.02 -5.58
CA PHE A 117 2.79 -9.88 -5.61
C PHE A 117 2.31 -8.44 -5.39
N LEU A 118 3.21 -7.50 -5.13
CA LEU A 118 2.87 -6.08 -5.10
C LEU A 118 2.37 -5.64 -6.48
N ASP A 119 1.25 -4.92 -6.49
CA ASP A 119 0.62 -4.47 -7.72
C ASP A 119 1.34 -3.24 -8.28
N ASP A 120 1.91 -3.37 -9.47
CA ASP A 120 2.60 -2.28 -10.16
C ASP A 120 1.69 -1.08 -10.42
N ALA A 121 0.36 -1.30 -10.53
CA ALA A 121 -0.59 -0.19 -10.70
C ALA A 121 -0.53 0.82 -9.53
N ASN A 122 -0.12 0.38 -8.34
CA ASN A 122 0.06 1.26 -7.19
C ASN A 122 1.36 2.07 -7.29
N CYS A 123 2.44 1.46 -7.79
CA CYS A 123 3.71 2.16 -8.05
C CYS A 123 3.53 3.22 -9.15
N LEU A 124 2.89 2.84 -10.26
CA LEU A 124 2.69 3.67 -11.46
C LEU A 124 1.80 4.89 -11.22
N ARG A 125 1.04 4.92 -10.11
CA ARG A 125 0.24 6.09 -9.73
C ARG A 125 1.10 7.30 -9.35
N CYS A 126 2.28 7.05 -8.79
CA CYS A 126 3.23 8.11 -8.45
C CYS A 126 4.43 8.13 -9.41
N HIS A 127 4.80 6.96 -9.95
CA HIS A 127 5.85 6.77 -10.95
C HIS A 127 5.26 6.69 -12.36
N GLU A 128 4.59 7.76 -12.79
CA GLU A 128 3.92 7.79 -14.09
C GLU A 128 4.92 7.82 -15.26
N ASP A 129 6.01 8.59 -15.13
CA ASP A 129 7.11 8.63 -16.09
C ASP A 129 8.27 7.76 -15.61
N LEU A 130 8.36 6.55 -16.18
CA LEU A 130 9.42 5.61 -15.86
C LEU A 130 10.81 6.06 -16.33
N TYR A 131 10.93 7.09 -17.17
CA TYR A 131 12.23 7.57 -17.63
C TYR A 131 12.79 8.69 -16.77
N LYS A 132 12.02 9.14 -15.77
CA LYS A 132 12.45 10.11 -14.77
C LYS A 132 12.72 9.44 -13.43
N ASP A 133 13.55 10.10 -12.63
CA ASP A 133 13.77 9.73 -11.24
C ASP A 133 12.48 9.88 -10.42
N ALA A 134 12.51 9.42 -9.16
CA ALA A 134 11.34 9.42 -8.29
C ALA A 134 10.77 10.83 -8.02
N LYS A 135 11.54 11.90 -8.26
CA LYS A 135 11.13 13.29 -8.10
C LYS A 135 10.63 13.92 -9.39
N GLY A 136 10.83 13.27 -10.55
CA GLY A 136 10.52 13.85 -11.85
C GLY A 136 11.52 14.92 -12.31
N GLU A 137 12.67 15.03 -11.64
CA GLU A 137 13.63 16.13 -11.83
C GLU A 137 14.75 15.74 -12.79
N ALA A 138 15.20 14.49 -12.74
CA ALA A 138 16.31 13.98 -13.54
C ALA A 138 15.90 12.77 -14.38
N ASP A 139 16.64 12.49 -15.44
CA ASP A 139 16.50 11.23 -16.19
C ASP A 139 17.10 10.07 -15.38
N VAL A 140 16.48 8.89 -15.48
CA VAL A 140 17.09 7.66 -14.95
C VAL A 140 18.36 7.31 -15.74
N SER A 141 19.25 6.52 -15.12
CA SER A 141 20.49 6.06 -15.76
C SER A 141 20.22 5.30 -17.06
N ARG A 142 21.23 5.17 -17.92
CA ARG A 142 21.13 4.39 -19.16
C ARG A 142 20.67 2.95 -18.87
N GLU A 143 21.21 2.34 -17.83
CA GLU A 143 20.88 0.99 -17.38
C GLU A 143 19.43 0.93 -16.89
N GLY A 144 18.97 1.93 -16.14
CA GLY A 144 17.58 2.05 -15.68
C GLY A 144 16.60 2.16 -16.85
N ARG A 145 16.93 2.98 -17.88
CA ARG A 145 16.09 3.10 -19.09
C ARG A 145 15.96 1.76 -19.80
N LEU A 146 17.06 1.02 -19.97
CA LEU A 146 17.04 -0.30 -20.60
C LEU A 146 16.21 -1.31 -19.81
N ALA A 147 16.27 -1.26 -18.47
CA ALA A 147 15.46 -2.11 -17.60
C ALA A 147 13.97 -1.78 -17.70
N HIS A 148 13.60 -0.49 -17.71
CA HIS A 148 12.21 -0.06 -17.90
C HIS A 148 11.70 -0.37 -19.32
N ASP A 149 12.53 -0.26 -20.34
CA ASP A 149 12.19 -0.73 -21.68
C ASP A 149 11.86 -2.23 -21.69
N ALA A 150 12.59 -3.05 -20.91
CA ALA A 150 12.32 -4.49 -20.82
C ALA A 150 11.03 -4.78 -20.04
N TYR A 151 10.74 -4.00 -19.00
CA TYR A 151 9.46 -4.03 -18.30
C TYR A 151 8.29 -3.69 -19.24
N LEU A 152 8.46 -2.67 -20.08
CA LEU A 152 7.47 -2.23 -21.07
C LEU A 152 7.40 -3.12 -22.32
N GLY A 153 8.22 -4.17 -22.43
CA GLY A 153 8.22 -5.07 -23.58
C GLY A 153 8.94 -4.53 -24.83
N LYS A 154 9.70 -3.44 -24.72
CA LYS A 154 10.31 -2.72 -25.86
C LYS A 154 11.63 -3.32 -26.34
N ASN A 155 12.41 -3.94 -25.46
CA ASN A 155 13.73 -4.52 -25.78
C ASN A 155 13.94 -5.92 -25.18
N GLY A 156 12.84 -6.65 -24.97
CA GLY A 156 12.79 -7.90 -24.21
C GLY A 156 11.58 -7.88 -23.27
N GLN A 157 11.39 -8.95 -22.49
CA GLN A 157 10.33 -9.00 -21.48
C GLN A 157 10.93 -9.31 -20.12
N ALA A 158 10.86 -8.34 -19.21
CA ALA A 158 11.20 -8.56 -17.81
C ALA A 158 10.22 -9.59 -17.19
N ARG A 159 10.74 -10.45 -16.31
CA ARG A 159 9.94 -11.45 -15.58
C ARG A 159 9.56 -11.01 -14.16
N SER A 160 9.91 -9.77 -13.81
CA SER A 160 9.70 -9.19 -12.49
C SER A 160 8.80 -7.96 -12.60
N ASN A 161 7.97 -7.78 -11.59
CA ASN A 161 7.20 -6.55 -11.33
C ASN A 161 8.12 -5.46 -10.74
N CYS A 162 7.59 -4.27 -10.47
CA CYS A 162 8.35 -3.13 -9.94
C CYS A 162 9.13 -3.52 -8.66
N ALA A 163 8.46 -4.11 -7.68
CA ALA A 163 9.06 -4.50 -6.40
C ALA A 163 10.00 -5.74 -6.51
N GLY A 164 9.95 -6.46 -7.63
CA GLY A 164 10.88 -7.54 -7.93
C GLY A 164 12.27 -7.04 -8.36
N CYS A 165 12.35 -5.85 -8.96
CA CYS A 165 13.61 -5.18 -9.32
C CYS A 165 14.01 -4.13 -8.27
N HIS A 166 13.07 -3.27 -7.88
CA HIS A 166 13.23 -2.30 -6.81
C HIS A 166 12.94 -3.00 -5.48
N ILE A 167 13.94 -3.66 -4.91
CA ILE A 167 13.80 -4.32 -3.61
C ILE A 167 13.98 -3.33 -2.46
N ASN A 168 13.44 -3.66 -1.29
CA ASN A 168 13.64 -2.92 -0.03
C ASN A 168 13.23 -1.44 -0.09
N ILE A 169 12.16 -1.18 -0.83
CA ILE A 169 11.60 0.17 -1.04
C ILE A 169 11.13 0.83 0.26
N ALA A 170 10.51 0.03 1.15
CA ALA A 170 9.89 0.51 2.39
C ALA A 170 10.21 -0.36 3.62
N HIS A 171 10.53 -1.64 3.41
CA HIS A 171 10.80 -2.59 4.48
C HIS A 171 12.14 -3.28 4.20
N LEU A 172 13.06 -3.23 5.15
CA LEU A 172 14.41 -3.75 5.01
C LEU A 172 14.61 -4.97 5.92
N PRO A 173 14.61 -6.20 5.38
CA PRO A 173 14.87 -7.36 6.18
C PRO A 173 16.35 -7.45 6.56
N ASP A 174 16.65 -8.03 7.72
CA ASP A 174 18.01 -8.11 8.27
C ASP A 174 19.01 -8.75 7.31
N PHE A 175 18.60 -9.79 6.58
CA PHE A 175 19.49 -10.45 5.64
C PHE A 175 19.93 -9.52 4.50
N ASP A 176 19.11 -8.57 4.05
CA ASP A 176 19.47 -7.65 2.97
C ASP A 176 20.19 -6.39 3.45
N ARG A 177 20.30 -6.15 4.77
CA ARG A 177 21.11 -5.06 5.33
C ARG A 177 22.59 -5.13 4.89
N ARG A 178 23.06 -6.33 4.51
CA ARG A 178 24.43 -6.57 4.01
C ARG A 178 24.71 -6.04 2.60
N LEU A 179 23.69 -5.68 1.84
CA LEU A 179 23.85 -5.24 0.45
C LEU A 179 24.23 -3.75 0.44
N ASP A 180 25.27 -3.38 -0.32
CA ASP A 180 25.77 -1.99 -0.40
C ASP A 180 24.67 -0.98 -0.78
N VAL A 181 23.72 -1.39 -1.62
CA VAL A 181 22.57 -0.55 -2.03
C VAL A 181 21.62 -0.20 -0.86
N ASN A 182 21.69 -0.94 0.24
CA ASN A 182 20.86 -0.73 1.42
C ASN A 182 21.61 -0.06 2.58
N THR A 183 22.90 0.26 2.46
CA THR A 183 23.72 0.78 3.57
C THR A 183 23.08 2.01 4.21
N GLU A 184 22.69 3.01 3.41
CA GLU A 184 22.05 4.24 3.94
C GLU A 184 20.70 3.95 4.61
N PHE A 185 19.93 2.99 4.10
CA PHE A 185 18.67 2.60 4.73
C PHE A 185 18.92 1.86 6.05
N ALA A 186 19.87 0.93 6.08
CA ALA A 186 20.26 0.20 7.28
C ALA A 186 20.78 1.13 8.37
N GLU A 187 21.62 2.12 8.03
CA GLU A 187 22.14 3.12 8.97
C GLU A 187 21.02 3.97 9.59
N ARG A 188 20.02 4.37 8.78
CA ARG A 188 18.86 5.14 9.29
C ARG A 188 18.03 4.33 10.28
N ILE A 189 17.83 3.04 10.03
CA ILE A 189 17.11 2.14 10.94
C ILE A 189 17.93 1.90 12.22
N GLN A 190 19.22 1.55 12.09
CA GLN A 190 20.08 1.26 13.24
C GLN A 190 20.21 2.46 14.18
N LYS A 191 20.41 3.66 13.63
CA LYS A 191 20.52 4.88 14.43
C LYS A 191 19.28 5.08 15.31
N GLN A 192 18.10 4.67 14.85
CA GLN A 192 16.85 4.80 15.58
C GLN A 192 16.64 3.69 16.62
N GLU A 193 17.09 2.47 16.30
CA GLU A 193 17.18 1.37 17.26
C GLU A 193 18.09 1.77 18.46
N GLU A 194 19.17 2.52 18.24
CA GLU A 194 20.11 2.98 19.28
C GLU A 194 19.55 4.12 20.18
N TYR A 195 18.58 4.91 19.71
CA TYR A 195 17.95 5.99 20.50
C TYR A 195 16.74 5.52 21.32
N ARG A 196 16.40 4.23 21.28
CA ARG A 196 15.24 3.63 21.94
C ARG A 196 15.61 2.97 23.28
#